data_AF-A0A3A1Y231-F1
#
_entry.id   AF-A0A3A1Y231-F1
#
_cell.length_a   1.000
_cell.length_b   1.000
_cell.length_c   1.000
_cell.angle_alpha   90.00
_cell.angle_beta   90.00
_cell.angle_gamma   90.00
#
_symmetry.space_group_name_H-M   'P 1'
#
loop_
_entity.id
_entity.type
_entity.pdbx_description
1 polymer ?
#
loop_
_entity_poly.entity_id
_entity_poly.type
_entity_poly.pdbx_seq_one_letter_code
_entity_poly.pdbx_strand_id
1 'polypeptide(L)'
;MNKYLKLFLTSLFAFTLVSPQLALANSYPSVVEIAQAGGNVVNSQMLSVNGNVLVAKLYQNNTVVITSRTSQVIAQKVNIGNYVVYASAEVTRANMEALVNKFK
;
A
#
# COMPACT_ATOMS: atom_id res chain seq x y z
N MET A 1 27.85 9.03 -43.82
CA MET A 1 26.85 8.96 -42.73
C MET A 1 27.59 8.82 -41.42
N ASN A 2 27.60 9.87 -40.60
CA ASN A 2 28.65 10.14 -39.62
C ASN A 2 28.46 9.31 -38.33
N LYS A 3 29.51 8.58 -37.91
CA LYS A 3 29.50 7.58 -36.81
C LYS A 3 29.04 8.17 -35.46
N TYR A 4 29.15 9.49 -35.32
CA TYR A 4 28.76 10.27 -34.14
C TYR A 4 27.25 10.51 -34.00
N LEU A 5 26.48 10.44 -35.09
CA LEU A 5 25.01 10.62 -35.05
C LEU A 5 24.32 9.41 -34.40
N LYS A 6 24.89 8.20 -34.55
CA LYS A 6 24.39 6.99 -33.90
C LYS A 6 24.63 7.00 -32.38
N LEU A 7 25.72 7.65 -31.92
CA LEU A 7 26.08 7.67 -30.50
C LEU A 7 25.18 8.64 -29.70
N PHE A 8 24.72 9.72 -30.32
CA PHE A 8 23.79 10.68 -29.71
C PHE A 8 22.37 10.12 -29.57
N LEU A 9 21.95 9.24 -30.48
CA LEU A 9 20.63 8.60 -30.42
C LEU A 9 20.54 7.48 -29.36
N THR A 10 21.67 6.89 -28.97
CA THR A 10 21.73 5.86 -27.93
C THR A 10 21.76 6.42 -26.50
N SER A 11 22.11 7.69 -26.31
CA SER A 11 22.14 8.30 -24.96
C SER A 11 20.79 8.87 -24.51
N LEU A 12 19.81 9.00 -25.43
CA LEU A 12 18.51 9.57 -25.08
C LEU A 12 17.52 8.57 -24.45
N PHE A 13 17.83 7.28 -24.47
CA PHE A 13 16.97 6.23 -23.90
C PHE A 13 17.33 5.82 -22.46
N ALA A 14 18.36 6.44 -21.85
CA ALA A 14 18.81 6.07 -20.51
C ALA A 14 18.07 6.79 -19.36
N PHE A 15 17.08 7.64 -19.64
CA PHE A 15 16.48 8.53 -18.62
C PHE A 15 15.06 8.20 -18.16
N THR A 16 14.47 7.08 -18.57
CA THR A 16 13.09 6.76 -18.14
C THR A 16 12.94 5.34 -17.62
N LEU A 17 13.70 5.00 -16.59
CA LEU A 17 13.34 3.90 -15.70
C LEU A 17 13.41 4.38 -14.26
N VAL A 18 12.68 5.46 -13.95
CA VAL A 18 12.14 5.60 -12.60
C VAL A 18 11.18 4.43 -12.46
N SER A 19 11.59 3.42 -11.71
CA SER A 19 10.85 2.17 -11.53
C SER A 19 9.39 2.53 -11.20
N PRO A 20 8.37 2.07 -11.96
CA PRO A 20 6.97 2.42 -11.71
C PRO A 20 6.51 2.04 -10.29
N GLN A 21 7.24 1.13 -9.66
CA GLN A 21 7.09 0.70 -8.27
C GLN A 21 7.36 1.84 -7.25
N LEU A 22 8.32 2.74 -7.52
CA LEU A 22 8.61 3.91 -6.67
C LEU A 22 7.55 5.01 -6.84
N ALA A 23 7.02 5.19 -8.06
CA ALA A 23 5.98 6.18 -8.33
C ALA A 23 4.63 5.82 -7.64
N LEU A 24 4.28 4.54 -7.60
CA LEU A 24 3.06 4.07 -6.92
C LEU A 24 3.16 4.13 -5.39
N ALA A 25 4.34 3.82 -4.81
CA ALA A 25 4.55 3.92 -3.36
C ALA A 25 4.44 5.38 -2.86
N ASN A 26 4.88 6.35 -3.66
CA ASN A 26 4.71 7.79 -3.36
C ASN A 26 3.27 8.32 -3.55
N SER A 27 2.35 7.51 -4.07
CA SER A 27 0.96 7.93 -4.31
C SER A 27 0.03 7.64 -3.13
N TYR A 28 0.47 6.86 -2.14
CA TYR A 28 -0.32 6.53 -0.96
C TYR A 28 0.29 7.15 0.31
N PRO A 29 -0.56 7.62 1.24
CA PRO A 29 -0.07 8.09 2.53
C PRO A 29 0.56 6.95 3.33
N SER A 30 1.57 7.28 4.11
CA SER A 30 2.20 6.38 5.07
C SER A 30 1.24 5.98 6.20
N VAL A 31 1.55 4.90 6.90
CA VAL A 31 0.79 4.46 8.08
C VAL A 31 0.70 5.57 9.14
N VAL A 32 1.76 6.36 9.30
CA VAL A 32 1.81 7.46 10.26
C VAL A 32 0.87 8.59 9.86
N GLU A 33 0.86 8.97 8.59
CA GLU A 33 -0.07 10.01 8.07
C GLU A 33 -1.52 9.56 8.19
N ILE A 34 -1.81 8.29 7.87
CA ILE A 34 -3.16 7.74 8.03
C ILE A 34 -3.56 7.73 9.51
N ALA A 35 -2.64 7.35 10.41
CA ALA A 35 -2.92 7.36 11.84
C ALA A 35 -3.22 8.77 12.36
N GLN A 36 -2.46 9.78 11.94
CA GLN A 36 -2.71 11.17 12.32
C GLN A 36 -4.07 11.68 11.80
N ALA A 37 -4.44 11.33 10.56
CA ALA A 37 -5.71 11.74 9.97
C ALA A 37 -6.92 10.92 10.50
N GLY A 38 -6.68 9.66 10.87
CA GLY A 38 -7.71 8.74 11.36
C GLY A 38 -8.07 8.90 12.84
N GLY A 39 -7.23 9.60 13.59
CA GLY A 39 -7.37 9.77 15.03
C GLY A 39 -6.87 8.54 15.80
N ASN A 40 -7.48 8.23 16.94
CA ASN A 40 -7.05 7.08 17.74
C ASN A 40 -7.50 5.76 17.12
N VAL A 41 -6.69 4.72 17.32
CA VAL A 41 -7.09 3.34 17.04
C VAL A 41 -8.18 2.94 18.04
N VAL A 42 -9.32 2.51 17.54
CA VAL A 42 -10.46 2.06 18.37
C VAL A 42 -10.51 0.54 18.51
N ASN A 43 -9.97 -0.20 17.53
CA ASN A 43 -9.93 -1.65 17.57
C ASN A 43 -8.75 -2.17 16.74
N SER A 44 -8.26 -3.37 17.04
CA SER A 44 -7.21 -4.04 16.28
C SER A 44 -7.51 -5.52 16.14
N GLN A 45 -7.28 -6.06 14.95
CA GLN A 45 -7.54 -7.47 14.60
C GLN A 45 -6.32 -8.06 13.91
N MET A 46 -6.15 -9.37 14.03
CA MET A 46 -5.08 -10.11 13.37
C MET A 46 -5.62 -11.28 12.55
N LEU A 47 -4.87 -11.61 11.51
CA LEU A 47 -5.11 -12.78 10.67
C LEU A 47 -3.77 -13.40 10.26
N SER A 48 -3.61 -14.70 10.49
CA SER A 48 -2.46 -15.47 10.00
C SER A 48 -2.82 -16.05 8.64
N VAL A 49 -2.01 -15.77 7.61
CA VAL A 49 -2.20 -16.22 6.24
C VAL A 49 -0.89 -16.80 5.73
N ASN A 50 -0.84 -18.11 5.50
CA ASN A 50 0.35 -18.82 4.99
C ASN A 50 1.63 -18.50 5.78
N GLY A 51 1.53 -18.37 7.11
CA GLY A 51 2.65 -18.03 7.99
C GLY A 51 3.00 -16.54 8.07
N ASN A 52 2.35 -15.67 7.30
CA ASN A 52 2.44 -14.21 7.46
C ASN A 52 1.33 -13.70 8.39
N VAL A 53 1.69 -12.79 9.30
CA VAL A 53 0.73 -12.17 10.22
C VAL A 53 0.33 -10.81 9.67
N LEU A 54 -0.96 -10.67 9.36
CA LEU A 54 -1.60 -9.43 8.98
C LEU A 54 -2.24 -8.79 10.21
N VAL A 55 -1.99 -7.50 10.39
CA VAL A 55 -2.50 -6.69 11.49
C VAL A 55 -3.38 -5.60 10.90
N ALA A 56 -4.65 -5.60 11.26
CA ALA A 56 -5.61 -4.56 10.93
C ALA A 56 -5.83 -3.64 12.13
N LYS A 57 -5.77 -2.33 11.91
CA LYS A 57 -6.13 -1.30 12.90
C LYS A 57 -7.31 -0.50 12.39
N LEU A 58 -8.38 -0.46 13.16
CA LEU A 58 -9.54 0.39 12.91
C LEU A 58 -9.38 1.72 13.64
N TYR A 59 -9.58 2.81 12.90
CA TYR A 59 -9.54 4.19 13.38
C TYR A 59 -10.96 4.76 13.52
N GLN A 60 -11.07 5.85 14.30
CA GLN A 60 -12.36 6.48 14.64
C GLN A 60 -13.19 6.90 13.41
N ASN A 61 -12.53 7.31 12.33
CA ASN A 61 -13.18 7.76 11.10
C ASN A 61 -13.52 6.63 10.11
N ASN A 62 -13.69 5.39 10.59
CA ASN A 62 -13.92 4.20 9.77
C ASN A 62 -12.78 3.88 8.78
N THR A 63 -11.57 4.40 9.03
CA THR A 63 -10.39 3.98 8.28
C THR A 63 -9.81 2.70 8.87
N VAL A 64 -9.48 1.73 8.02
CA VAL A 64 -8.79 0.51 8.42
C VAL A 64 -7.43 0.48 7.76
N VAL A 65 -6.37 0.29 8.55
CA VAL A 65 -5.01 0.09 8.02
C VAL A 65 -4.62 -1.36 8.24
N ILE A 66 -4.28 -2.06 7.16
CA ILE A 66 -3.87 -3.48 7.18
C ILE A 66 -2.45 -3.61 6.69
N THR A 67 -1.52 -3.84 7.60
CA THR A 67 -0.11 -4.09 7.28
C THR A 67 0.24 -5.52 7.65
N SER A 68 1.33 -6.03 7.10
CA SER A 68 1.90 -7.30 7.55
C SER A 68 3.07 -7.05 8.50
N ARG A 69 3.63 -8.12 9.07
CA ARG A 69 4.92 -8.04 9.76
C ARG A 69 6.07 -7.72 8.80
N THR A 70 5.97 -8.14 7.55
CA THR A 70 7.03 -8.02 6.54
C THR A 70 7.03 -6.68 5.82
N SER A 71 5.88 -5.98 5.78
CA SER A 71 5.75 -4.67 5.14
C SER A 71 4.75 -3.81 5.87
N GLN A 72 5.17 -2.57 6.16
CA GLN A 72 4.29 -1.49 6.61
C GLN A 72 4.05 -0.44 5.53
N VAL A 73 4.54 -0.68 4.31
CA VAL A 73 4.34 0.25 3.19
C VAL A 73 2.92 0.04 2.67
N ILE A 74 2.17 1.14 2.52
CA ILE A 74 0.84 1.13 1.92
C ILE A 74 0.99 1.19 0.40
N ALA A 75 0.32 0.27 -0.29
CA ALA A 75 0.37 0.17 -1.75
C ALA A 75 -1.01 0.10 -2.39
N GLN A 76 -2.07 0.02 -1.58
CA GLN A 76 -3.44 -0.13 -2.05
C GLN A 76 -4.42 0.56 -1.11
N LYS A 77 -5.46 1.15 -1.71
CA LYS A 77 -6.62 1.72 -1.03
C LYS A 77 -7.88 1.11 -1.64
N VAL A 78 -8.75 0.56 -0.81
CA VAL A 78 -10.01 -0.04 -1.27
C VAL A 78 -11.13 0.23 -0.28
N ASN A 79 -12.34 0.43 -0.79
CA ASN A 79 -13.54 0.55 0.05
C ASN A 79 -14.17 -0.83 0.28
N ILE A 80 -14.53 -1.13 1.53
CA ILE A 80 -15.22 -2.37 1.92
C ILE A 80 -16.38 -1.99 2.85
N GLY A 81 -17.60 -1.94 2.29
CA GLY A 81 -18.76 -1.38 2.99
C GLY A 81 -18.51 0.07 3.38
N ASN A 82 -18.67 0.39 4.66
CA ASN A 82 -18.46 1.74 5.21
C ASN A 82 -17.00 2.03 5.59
N TYR A 83 -16.08 1.10 5.35
CA TYR A 83 -14.67 1.25 5.72
C TYR A 83 -13.81 1.63 4.52
N VAL A 84 -12.91 2.59 4.74
CA VAL A 84 -11.81 2.91 3.82
C VAL A 84 -10.59 2.11 4.26
N VAL A 85 -10.16 1.15 3.45
CA VAL A 85 -9.07 0.22 3.79
C VAL A 85 -7.80 0.60 3.05
N TYR A 86 -6.75 0.92 3.80
CA TYR A 86 -5.39 1.07 3.30
C TYR A 86 -4.60 -0.18 3.65
N ALA A 87 -3.89 -0.75 2.69
CA ALA A 87 -3.19 -2.00 2.93
C ALA A 87 -1.87 -2.11 2.19
N SER A 88 -1.01 -3.00 2.70
CA SER A 88 0.25 -3.36 2.04
C SER A 88 0.02 -4.24 0.81
N ALA A 89 0.97 -4.25 -0.12
CA ALA A 89 0.83 -4.86 -1.45
C ALA A 89 0.52 -6.37 -1.41
N GLU A 90 1.01 -7.07 -0.39
CA GLU A 90 0.81 -8.51 -0.21
C GLU A 90 -0.57 -8.88 0.37
N VAL A 91 -1.34 -7.90 0.84
CA VAL A 91 -2.64 -8.14 1.46
C VAL A 91 -3.69 -8.32 0.37
N THR A 92 -4.14 -9.55 0.14
CA THR A 92 -5.18 -9.82 -0.86
C THR A 92 -6.53 -9.22 -0.45
N ARG A 93 -7.42 -9.01 -1.41
CA ARG A 93 -8.78 -8.52 -1.12
C ARG A 93 -9.57 -9.45 -0.20
N ALA A 94 -9.44 -10.76 -0.35
CA ALA A 94 -10.06 -11.73 0.56
C ALA A 94 -9.59 -11.53 2.01
N ASN A 95 -8.30 -11.27 2.23
CA ASN A 95 -7.75 -11.00 3.56
C ASN A 95 -8.30 -9.68 4.13
N MET A 96 -8.42 -8.64 3.30
CA MET A 96 -9.02 -7.37 3.71
C MET A 96 -10.47 -7.55 4.14
N GLU A 97 -11.28 -8.26 3.36
CA GLU A 97 -12.69 -8.52 3.68
C GLU A 97 -12.84 -9.36 4.94
N ALA A 98 -12.00 -10.40 5.10
CA ALA A 98 -11.99 -11.24 6.31
C ALA A 98 -11.67 -10.42 7.56
N LEU A 99 -10.69 -9.52 7.50
CA LEU A 99 -10.32 -8.66 8.63
C LEU A 99 -11.39 -7.59 8.90
N VAL A 100 -11.95 -6.96 7.86
CA VAL A 100 -13.00 -5.95 8.01
C VAL A 100 -14.27 -6.55 8.63
N ASN A 101 -14.63 -7.77 8.25
CA ASN A 101 -15.78 -8.45 8.83
C ASN A 101 -15.63 -8.75 10.33
N LYS A 102 -14.40 -8.80 10.87
CA LYS A 102 -14.16 -8.94 12.31
C LYS A 102 -14.42 -7.66 13.12
N PHE A 103 -14.60 -6.50 12.46
CA PHE A 103 -14.94 -5.23 13.10
C PHE A 103 -16.45 -4.93 13.11
N LYS A 104 -17.25 -5.77 12.47
CA LYS A 104 -18.72 -5.68 12.47
C LYS A 104 -19.27 -6.40 13.69
#